data_AF-A0A3C1WG56-F1
#
_entry.id   AF-A0A3C1WG56-F1
#
_cell.length_a   1.000
_cell.length_b   1.000
_cell.length_c   1.000
_cell.angle_alpha   90.00
_cell.angle_beta   90.00
_cell.angle_gamma   90.00
#
_symmetry.space_group_name_H-M   'P 1'
#
loop_
_entity.id
_entity.type
_entity.pdbx_description
1 polymer ?
#
loop_
_entity_poly.entity_id
_entity_poly.type
_entity_poly.pdbx_seq_one_letter_code
_entity_poly.pdbx_strand_id
1 'polypeptide(L)'
;MEHIPPLETASIHVFDISLDANREALSKLLDNPRFRISWFDHHEAGQIPTYPNLKTTIVNAKGTCTALLVHASLPGSDPRWAAIAAFGDNVPEAAEALLKPLNISDSEIAELREAGELLNYNAYGETEADVLFPPLEIAQRLSSFRDPIEFIRNGGIIPELRAQFQEDEARAKGLAPFEQRVGAVVYRLPRKPWARRLGATLANRLSLQNPECAVTVLHPLNDGAYQVSIRAPRQRNQEIPPASGLALEFPTGGGRVLAAGINHLPEARLSEFISKFFERYASA
;
A
#
# COMPACT_ATOMS: atom_id res chain seq x y z
N MET A 1 -16.75 5.45 -1.89
CA MET A 1 -18.04 5.18 -2.57
C MET A 1 -18.90 6.43 -2.77
N GLU A 2 -18.51 7.58 -2.23
CA GLU A 2 -19.27 8.84 -2.28
C GLU A 2 -19.29 9.52 -3.67
N HIS A 3 -18.44 9.06 -4.60
CA HIS A 3 -18.36 9.58 -5.97
C HIS A 3 -19.13 8.76 -7.00
N ILE A 4 -19.92 7.78 -6.57
CA ILE A 4 -20.78 7.03 -7.50
C ILE A 4 -21.95 7.95 -7.90
N PRO A 5 -22.14 8.24 -9.20
CA PRO A 5 -23.24 9.11 -9.63
C PRO A 5 -24.60 8.45 -9.31
N PRO A 6 -25.68 9.24 -9.23
CA PRO A 6 -27.02 8.69 -9.04
C PRO A 6 -27.40 7.85 -10.27
N LEU A 7 -27.51 6.54 -10.09
CA LEU A 7 -27.83 5.57 -11.15
C LEU A 7 -29.05 4.75 -10.74
N GLU A 8 -29.91 4.41 -11.70
CA GLU A 8 -31.07 3.55 -11.45
C GLU A 8 -30.70 2.05 -11.44
N THR A 9 -29.69 1.69 -12.23
CA THR A 9 -29.13 0.35 -12.43
C THR A 9 -27.63 0.45 -12.64
N ALA A 10 -26.84 -0.43 -12.03
CA ALA A 10 -25.38 -0.41 -12.18
C ALA A 10 -24.75 -1.78 -11.88
N SER A 11 -23.65 -2.08 -12.57
CA SER A 11 -22.69 -3.11 -12.16
C SER A 11 -21.49 -2.41 -11.53
N ILE A 12 -21.30 -2.59 -10.23
CA ILE A 12 -20.29 -1.91 -9.43
C ILE A 12 -19.22 -2.93 -9.06
N HIS A 13 -17.98 -2.66 -9.46
CA HIS A 13 -16.81 -3.46 -9.11
C HIS A 13 -15.93 -2.64 -8.18
N VAL A 14 -15.67 -3.18 -6.99
CA VAL A 14 -14.85 -2.55 -5.96
C VAL A 14 -13.59 -3.38 -5.80
N PHE A 15 -12.44 -2.72 -5.82
CA PHE A 15 -11.12 -3.34 -5.73
C PHE A 15 -10.33 -2.64 -4.64
N ASP A 16 -9.73 -3.43 -3.75
CA ASP A 16 -8.68 -2.99 -2.83
C ASP A 16 -9.11 -1.89 -1.84
N ILE A 17 -10.39 -1.89 -1.49
CA ILE A 17 -10.98 -0.99 -0.52
C ILE A 17 -11.53 -1.86 0.60
N SER A 18 -11.11 -1.59 1.84
CA SER A 18 -11.61 -2.30 3.02
C SER A 18 -13.13 -2.20 3.10
N LEU A 19 -13.79 -3.37 3.07
CA LEU A 19 -15.24 -3.46 3.24
C LEU A 19 -15.67 -2.92 4.59
N ASP A 20 -14.92 -3.22 5.66
CA ASP A 20 -15.30 -2.84 7.02
C ASP A 20 -15.33 -1.32 7.19
N ALA A 21 -14.29 -0.63 6.70
CA ALA A 21 -14.21 0.83 6.70
C ALA A 21 -15.28 1.50 5.82
N ASN A 22 -15.89 0.76 4.90
CA ASN A 22 -16.86 1.28 3.92
C ASN A 22 -18.26 0.66 4.06
N ARG A 23 -18.54 0.01 5.20
CA ARG A 23 -19.78 -0.74 5.45
C ARG A 23 -21.03 0.10 5.29
N GLU A 24 -21.04 1.32 5.80
CA GLU A 24 -22.20 2.21 5.71
C GLU A 24 -22.51 2.56 4.26
N ALA A 25 -21.47 2.90 3.49
CA ALA A 25 -21.62 3.24 2.09
C ALA A 25 -22.01 2.00 1.24
N LEU A 26 -21.51 0.80 1.58
CA LEU A 26 -21.96 -0.44 0.97
C LEU A 26 -23.46 -0.66 1.23
N SER A 27 -23.92 -0.47 2.46
CA SER A 27 -25.33 -0.61 2.83
C SER A 27 -26.24 0.26 1.95
N LYS A 28 -25.88 1.54 1.77
CA LYS A 28 -26.65 2.49 0.92
C LYS A 28 -26.75 2.02 -0.54
N LEU A 29 -25.71 1.37 -1.07
CA LEU A 29 -25.77 0.80 -2.42
C LEU A 29 -26.64 -0.46 -2.49
N LEU A 30 -26.60 -1.30 -1.46
CA LEU A 30 -27.34 -2.55 -1.41
C LEU A 30 -28.86 -2.35 -1.28
N ASP A 31 -29.30 -1.21 -0.74
CA ASP A 31 -30.70 -0.80 -0.68
C ASP A 31 -31.35 -0.70 -2.08
N ASN A 32 -30.56 -0.53 -3.14
CA ASN A 32 -31.04 -0.64 -4.52
C ASN A 32 -30.85 -2.08 -5.05
N PRO A 33 -31.94 -2.88 -5.16
CA PRO A 33 -31.84 -4.28 -5.61
C PRO A 33 -31.46 -4.40 -7.10
N ARG A 34 -31.47 -3.31 -7.86
CA ARG A 34 -31.05 -3.28 -9.27
C ARG A 34 -29.54 -3.07 -9.46
N PHE A 35 -28.81 -2.82 -8.38
CA PHE A 35 -27.35 -2.83 -8.43
C PHE A 35 -26.84 -4.26 -8.35
N ARG A 36 -25.69 -4.52 -8.97
CA ARG A 36 -24.91 -5.75 -8.80
C ARG A 36 -23.52 -5.36 -8.36
N ILE A 37 -23.13 -5.78 -7.16
CA ILE A 37 -21.88 -5.36 -6.54
C ILE A 37 -20.94 -6.56 -6.47
N SER A 38 -19.74 -6.41 -7.02
CA SER A 38 -18.64 -7.37 -6.88
C SER A 38 -17.50 -6.70 -6.12
N TRP A 39 -17.09 -7.30 -5.02
CA TRP A 39 -16.06 -6.76 -4.14
C TRP A 39 -14.85 -7.69 -4.09
N PHE A 40 -13.69 -7.19 -4.47
CA PHE A 40 -12.41 -7.89 -4.39
C PHE A 40 -11.50 -7.15 -3.43
N ASP A 41 -11.02 -7.84 -2.41
CA ASP A 41 -10.19 -7.21 -1.38
C ASP A 41 -9.35 -8.24 -0.63
N HIS A 42 -8.24 -7.79 -0.04
CA HIS A 42 -7.38 -8.59 0.83
C HIS A 42 -7.24 -8.02 2.25
N HIS A 43 -7.93 -6.92 2.55
CA HIS A 43 -7.97 -6.35 3.89
C HIS A 43 -8.92 -7.13 4.82
N GLU A 44 -8.84 -6.83 6.11
CA GLU A 44 -9.83 -7.29 7.08
C GLU A 44 -11.20 -6.68 6.74
N ALA A 45 -12.23 -7.53 6.67
CA ALA A 45 -13.58 -7.15 6.26
C ALA A 45 -14.61 -7.25 7.40
N GLY A 46 -14.20 -7.80 8.55
CA GLY A 46 -15.12 -8.06 9.65
C GLY A 46 -16.29 -8.95 9.21
N GLN A 47 -17.49 -8.69 9.74
CA GLN A 47 -18.68 -9.43 9.32
C GLN A 47 -19.11 -8.99 7.91
N ILE A 48 -19.07 -9.89 6.93
CA ILE A 48 -19.55 -9.59 5.58
C ILE A 48 -21.09 -9.74 5.55
N PRO A 49 -21.84 -8.73 5.09
CA PRO A 49 -23.29 -8.84 4.99
C PRO A 49 -23.72 -9.78 3.86
N THR A 50 -24.83 -10.49 4.05
CA THR A 50 -25.38 -11.40 3.04
C THR A 50 -26.52 -10.73 2.30
N TYR A 51 -26.32 -10.45 1.01
CA TYR A 51 -27.33 -9.86 0.13
C TYR A 51 -27.31 -10.54 -1.26
N PRO A 52 -28.47 -10.74 -1.91
CA PRO A 52 -28.53 -11.36 -3.25
C PRO A 52 -27.76 -10.59 -4.34
N ASN A 53 -27.62 -9.28 -4.18
CA ASN A 53 -26.92 -8.39 -5.11
C ASN A 53 -25.45 -8.14 -4.76
N LEU A 54 -24.90 -8.82 -3.75
CA LEU A 54 -23.50 -8.71 -3.34
C LEU A 54 -22.74 -10.01 -3.60
N LYS A 55 -21.63 -9.91 -4.32
CA LYS A 55 -20.62 -10.97 -4.42
C LYS A 55 -19.31 -10.46 -3.86
N THR A 56 -18.74 -11.17 -2.89
CA THR A 56 -17.45 -10.83 -2.29
C THR A 56 -16.42 -11.92 -2.57
N THR A 57 -15.24 -11.54 -3.01
CA THR A 57 -14.03 -12.36 -3.04
C THR A 57 -13.01 -11.65 -2.15
N ILE A 58 -13.05 -11.97 -0.85
CA ILE A 58 -12.19 -11.34 0.16
C ILE A 58 -11.33 -12.39 0.83
N VAL A 59 -10.01 -12.21 0.79
CA VAL A 59 -9.05 -13.13 1.40
C VAL A 59 -7.98 -12.35 2.15
N ASN A 60 -8.12 -12.28 3.47
CA ASN A 60 -7.10 -11.73 4.36
C ASN A 60 -6.05 -12.81 4.68
N ALA A 61 -5.09 -13.00 3.76
CA ALA A 61 -3.99 -13.94 3.93
C ALA A 61 -2.64 -13.28 3.68
N LYS A 62 -1.60 -13.82 4.31
CA LYS A 62 -0.22 -13.48 3.93
C LYS A 62 0.04 -13.99 2.52
N GLY A 63 0.79 -13.24 1.72
CA GLY A 63 1.17 -13.70 0.38
C GLY A 63 0.11 -13.46 -0.70
N THR A 64 -0.88 -12.60 -0.47
CA THR A 64 -1.88 -12.24 -1.49
C THR A 64 -2.12 -10.73 -1.59
N CYS A 65 -2.60 -10.30 -2.74
CA CYS A 65 -3.09 -8.96 -3.02
C CYS A 65 -4.40 -9.03 -3.83
N THR A 66 -5.13 -7.92 -3.88
CA THR A 66 -6.41 -7.84 -4.59
C THR A 66 -6.29 -8.27 -6.07
N ALA A 67 -5.23 -7.87 -6.77
CA ALA A 67 -5.03 -8.22 -8.17
C ALA A 67 -4.85 -9.74 -8.40
N LEU A 68 -4.24 -10.46 -7.46
CA LEU A 68 -4.14 -11.93 -7.52
C LEU A 68 -5.53 -12.58 -7.41
N LEU A 69 -6.41 -12.04 -6.55
CA LEU A 69 -7.79 -12.51 -6.41
C LEU A 69 -8.62 -12.26 -7.67
N VAL A 70 -8.43 -11.09 -8.30
CA VAL A 70 -9.06 -10.75 -9.57
C VAL A 70 -8.59 -11.68 -10.67
N HIS A 71 -7.28 -11.88 -10.82
CA HIS A 71 -6.70 -12.78 -11.81
C HIS A 71 -7.24 -14.21 -11.68
N ALA A 72 -7.28 -14.75 -10.46
CA ALA A 72 -7.85 -16.07 -10.19
C ALA A 72 -9.34 -16.19 -10.55
N SER A 73 -10.07 -15.07 -10.50
CA SER A 73 -11.50 -15.00 -10.81
C SER A 73 -11.80 -14.69 -12.28
N LEU A 74 -10.77 -14.38 -13.09
CA LEU A 74 -10.90 -13.97 -14.48
C LEU A 74 -10.05 -14.88 -15.39
N PRO A 75 -10.58 -16.06 -15.80
CA PRO A 75 -9.88 -16.99 -16.67
C PRO A 75 -9.40 -16.31 -17.96
N GLY A 76 -8.15 -16.58 -18.34
CA GLY A 76 -7.53 -16.01 -19.55
C GLY A 76 -6.99 -14.59 -19.39
N SER A 77 -7.07 -13.98 -18.19
CA SER A 77 -6.34 -12.75 -17.90
C SER A 77 -4.83 -13.00 -17.88
N ASP A 78 -4.05 -11.98 -18.27
CA ASP A 78 -2.59 -12.08 -18.30
C ASP A 78 -2.04 -12.01 -16.86
N PRO A 79 -1.36 -13.07 -16.36
CA PRO A 79 -0.83 -13.09 -15.00
C PRO A 79 0.22 -12.01 -14.73
N ARG A 80 0.89 -11.49 -15.77
CA ARG A 80 1.90 -10.44 -15.62
C ARG A 80 1.31 -9.15 -15.04
N TRP A 81 0.04 -8.83 -15.30
CA TRP A 81 -0.64 -7.69 -14.66
C TRP A 81 -0.81 -7.88 -13.15
N ALA A 82 -1.20 -9.08 -12.72
CA ALA A 82 -1.31 -9.39 -11.29
C ALA A 82 0.05 -9.46 -10.61
N ALA A 83 1.10 -9.88 -11.32
CA ALA A 83 2.46 -9.86 -10.81
C ALA A 83 2.97 -8.42 -10.54
N ILE A 84 2.72 -7.47 -11.44
CA ILE A 84 3.04 -6.04 -11.23
C ILE A 84 2.40 -5.54 -9.92
N ALA A 85 1.10 -5.79 -9.74
CA ALA A 85 0.40 -5.38 -8.52
C ALA A 85 0.95 -6.09 -7.27
N ALA A 86 1.26 -7.39 -7.34
CA ALA A 86 1.86 -8.12 -6.24
C ALA A 86 3.26 -7.60 -5.86
N PHE A 87 4.08 -7.17 -6.82
CA PHE A 87 5.33 -6.47 -6.53
C PHE A 87 5.09 -5.11 -5.84
N GLY A 88 4.13 -4.32 -6.33
CA GLY A 88 3.75 -3.04 -5.70
C GLY A 88 3.27 -3.19 -4.25
N ASP A 89 2.49 -4.23 -3.98
CA ASP A 89 2.01 -4.59 -2.64
C ASP A 89 3.08 -5.25 -1.74
N ASN A 90 4.32 -5.32 -2.22
CA ASN A 90 5.45 -5.93 -1.53
C ASN A 90 5.16 -7.41 -1.16
N VAL A 91 4.68 -8.17 -2.14
CA VAL A 91 4.46 -9.63 -2.11
C VAL A 91 5.23 -10.33 -3.24
N PRO A 92 6.56 -10.17 -3.30
CA PRO A 92 7.37 -10.61 -4.44
C PRO A 92 7.33 -12.13 -4.66
N GLU A 93 7.23 -12.93 -3.61
CA GLU A 93 7.19 -14.40 -3.73
C GLU A 93 5.95 -14.87 -4.48
N ALA A 94 4.81 -14.18 -4.29
CA ALA A 94 3.58 -14.49 -5.01
C ALA A 94 3.66 -14.08 -6.48
N ALA A 95 4.27 -12.92 -6.76
CA ALA A 95 4.52 -12.46 -8.13
C ALA A 95 5.45 -13.44 -8.87
N GLU A 96 6.57 -13.85 -8.26
CA GLU A 96 7.52 -14.78 -8.86
C GLU A 96 6.91 -16.17 -9.09
N ALA A 97 6.14 -16.68 -8.12
CA ALA A 97 5.41 -17.94 -8.29
C ALA A 97 4.42 -17.88 -9.46
N LEU A 98 3.75 -16.74 -9.65
CA LEU A 98 2.79 -16.53 -10.73
C LEU A 98 3.50 -16.43 -12.11
N LEU A 99 4.69 -15.85 -12.17
CA LEU A 99 5.46 -15.68 -13.40
C LEU A 99 6.24 -16.93 -13.81
N LYS A 100 6.62 -17.78 -12.85
CA LYS A 100 7.44 -18.98 -13.10
C LYS A 100 6.96 -19.87 -14.26
N PRO A 101 5.65 -20.15 -14.45
CA PRO A 101 5.19 -20.98 -15.56
C PRO A 101 5.34 -20.33 -16.95
N LEU A 102 5.52 -18.99 -17.03
CA LEU A 102 5.58 -18.26 -18.29
C LEU A 102 6.97 -18.32 -18.94
N ASN A 103 7.99 -18.74 -18.20
CA ASN A 103 9.37 -18.85 -18.67
C ASN A 103 9.91 -17.55 -19.33
N ILE A 104 9.52 -16.40 -18.77
CA ILE A 104 10.01 -15.08 -19.16
C ILE A 104 11.40 -14.81 -18.58
N SER A 105 12.13 -13.86 -19.16
CA SER A 105 13.50 -13.56 -18.76
C SER A 105 13.59 -12.83 -17.41
N ASP A 106 14.72 -12.97 -16.71
CA ASP A 106 14.99 -12.22 -15.47
C ASP A 106 14.91 -10.70 -15.68
N SER A 107 15.26 -10.23 -16.88
CA SER A 107 15.13 -8.82 -17.27
C SER A 107 13.66 -8.38 -17.29
N GLU A 108 12.76 -9.18 -17.86
CA GLU A 108 11.34 -8.87 -17.87
C GLU A 108 10.74 -8.92 -16.47
N ILE A 109 11.16 -9.88 -15.64
CA ILE A 109 10.73 -9.93 -14.22
C ILE A 109 11.16 -8.66 -13.49
N ALA A 110 12.39 -8.17 -13.73
CA ALA A 110 12.88 -6.92 -13.16
C ALA A 110 12.07 -5.70 -13.65
N GLU A 111 11.71 -5.64 -14.94
CA GLU A 111 10.83 -4.59 -15.48
C GLU A 111 9.44 -4.60 -14.82
N LEU A 112 8.83 -5.78 -14.64
CA LEU A 112 7.53 -5.92 -13.98
C LEU A 112 7.60 -5.51 -12.50
N ARG A 113 8.68 -5.89 -11.80
CA ARG A 113 8.93 -5.52 -10.40
C ARG A 113 9.06 -4.02 -10.25
N GLU A 114 9.95 -3.40 -11.03
CA GLU A 114 10.16 -1.96 -10.99
C GLU A 114 8.87 -1.20 -11.30
N ALA A 115 8.10 -1.65 -12.29
CA ALA A 115 6.82 -1.04 -12.60
C ALA A 115 5.83 -1.09 -11.43
N GLY A 116 5.72 -2.24 -10.75
CA GLY A 116 4.88 -2.39 -9.57
C GLY A 116 5.29 -1.45 -8.44
N GLU A 117 6.59 -1.41 -8.13
CA GLU A 117 7.15 -0.55 -7.08
C GLU A 117 6.95 0.94 -7.38
N LEU A 118 7.15 1.36 -8.63
CA LEU A 118 6.98 2.75 -9.04
C LEU A 118 5.52 3.20 -9.05
N LEU A 119 4.60 2.32 -9.48
CA LEU A 119 3.15 2.59 -9.41
C LEU A 119 2.70 2.74 -7.95
N ASN A 120 3.19 1.87 -7.06
CA ASN A 120 2.92 1.98 -5.63
C ASN A 120 3.53 3.26 -5.03
N TYR A 121 4.75 3.64 -5.42
CA TYR A 121 5.37 4.92 -5.03
C TYR A 121 4.51 6.12 -5.44
N ASN A 122 3.93 6.11 -6.65
CA ASN A 122 3.02 7.18 -7.09
C ASN A 122 1.67 7.17 -6.35
N ALA A 123 1.31 6.13 -5.62
CA ALA A 123 0.08 6.08 -4.83
C ALA A 123 0.18 6.88 -3.52
N TYR A 124 1.37 7.31 -3.11
CA TYR A 124 1.57 8.06 -1.87
C TYR A 124 1.57 9.58 -2.09
N GLY A 125 0.59 10.24 -1.49
CA GLY A 125 0.42 11.68 -1.47
C GLY A 125 -0.64 12.07 -0.43
N GLU A 126 -0.62 13.31 0.05
CA GLU A 126 -1.72 13.82 0.89
C GLU A 126 -2.91 14.20 -0.01
N THR A 127 -2.62 14.64 -1.23
CA THR A 127 -3.57 15.05 -2.26
C THR A 127 -3.13 14.54 -3.64
N GLU A 128 -4.03 14.55 -4.63
CA GLU A 128 -3.66 14.24 -6.02
C GLU A 128 -2.59 15.18 -6.59
N ALA A 129 -2.41 16.37 -6.01
CA ALA A 129 -1.36 17.30 -6.43
C ALA A 129 0.04 16.89 -5.95
N ASP A 130 0.16 15.93 -5.03
CA ASP A 130 1.46 15.45 -4.53
C ASP A 130 2.08 14.36 -5.43
N VAL A 131 1.25 13.66 -6.20
CA VAL A 131 1.67 12.54 -7.07
C VAL A 131 1.98 13.04 -8.47
N LEU A 132 2.82 12.30 -9.21
CA LEU A 132 3.22 12.72 -10.56
C LEU A 132 2.08 12.50 -11.56
N PHE A 133 1.40 11.38 -11.45
CA PHE A 133 0.24 11.04 -12.26
C PHE A 133 -0.99 10.82 -11.38
N PRO A 134 -2.12 11.49 -11.66
CA PRO A 134 -3.38 11.18 -10.99
C PRO A 134 -3.78 9.70 -11.20
N PRO A 135 -4.38 9.04 -10.21
CA PRO A 135 -4.76 7.63 -10.31
C PRO A 135 -5.65 7.30 -11.51
N LEU A 136 -6.57 8.21 -11.86
CA LEU A 136 -7.46 8.05 -13.01
C LEU A 136 -6.68 8.03 -14.34
N GLU A 137 -5.65 8.85 -14.47
CA GLU A 137 -4.81 8.88 -15.66
C GLU A 137 -4.03 7.57 -15.81
N ILE A 138 -3.46 7.06 -14.72
CA ILE A 138 -2.79 5.75 -14.71
C ILE A 138 -3.76 4.64 -15.15
N ALA A 139 -4.97 4.61 -14.58
CA ALA A 139 -5.97 3.60 -14.92
C ALA A 139 -6.36 3.65 -16.42
N GLN A 140 -6.56 4.85 -16.98
CA GLN A 140 -6.87 5.04 -18.40
C GLN A 140 -5.72 4.55 -19.30
N ARG A 141 -4.48 4.92 -18.98
CA ARG A 141 -3.30 4.47 -19.73
C ARG A 141 -3.16 2.95 -19.66
N LEU A 142 -3.23 2.35 -18.47
CA LEU A 142 -3.21 0.88 -18.28
C LEU A 142 -4.25 0.18 -19.14
N SER A 143 -5.49 0.70 -19.17
CA SER A 143 -6.59 0.10 -19.94
C SER A 143 -6.38 0.06 -21.46
N SER A 144 -5.44 0.85 -21.97
CA SER A 144 -5.11 0.93 -23.40
C SER A 144 -4.13 -0.15 -23.85
N PHE A 145 -3.54 -0.91 -22.92
CA PHE A 145 -2.54 -1.94 -23.24
C PHE A 145 -3.06 -3.33 -22.86
N ARG A 146 -2.84 -4.29 -23.77
CA ARG A 146 -3.06 -5.71 -23.46
C ARG A 146 -1.82 -6.32 -22.82
N ASP A 147 -0.64 -6.03 -23.37
CA ASP A 147 0.64 -6.55 -22.88
C ASP A 147 1.25 -5.59 -21.83
N PRO A 148 1.56 -6.07 -20.60
CA PRO A 148 2.17 -5.23 -19.58
C PRO A 148 3.58 -4.72 -19.92
N ILE A 149 4.37 -5.49 -20.67
CA ILE A 149 5.71 -5.05 -21.10
C ILE A 149 5.59 -3.92 -22.11
N GLU A 150 4.59 -3.97 -22.99
CA GLU A 150 4.30 -2.87 -23.90
C GLU A 150 3.89 -1.61 -23.13
N PHE A 151 3.05 -1.74 -22.10
CA PHE A 151 2.73 -0.63 -21.20
C PHE A 151 3.97 -0.04 -20.52
N ILE A 152 4.85 -0.90 -19.98
CA ILE A 152 6.05 -0.44 -19.27
C ILE A 152 6.97 0.36 -20.19
N ARG A 153 7.14 -0.11 -21.43
CA ARG A 153 8.08 0.48 -22.39
C ARG A 153 7.49 1.67 -23.15
N ASN A 154 6.20 1.64 -23.46
CA ASN A 154 5.54 2.60 -24.37
C ASN A 154 4.40 3.40 -23.72
N GLY A 155 3.99 3.09 -22.49
CA GLY A 155 2.90 3.80 -21.79
C GLY A 155 3.27 5.17 -21.24
N GLY A 156 4.56 5.53 -21.29
CA GLY A 156 5.08 6.86 -20.89
C GLY A 156 5.04 7.15 -19.39
N ILE A 157 4.55 6.23 -18.54
CA ILE A 157 4.46 6.45 -17.09
C ILE A 157 5.76 6.04 -16.39
N ILE A 158 6.20 4.80 -16.63
CA ILE A 158 7.29 4.19 -15.86
C ILE A 158 8.61 4.99 -15.97
N PRO A 159 9.04 5.49 -17.15
CA PRO A 159 10.25 6.31 -17.24
C PRO A 159 10.20 7.60 -16.42
N GLU A 160 9.07 8.29 -16.40
CA GLU A 160 8.90 9.54 -15.65
C GLU A 160 8.86 9.28 -14.14
N LEU A 161 8.13 8.24 -13.72
CA LEU A 161 8.13 7.81 -12.31
C LEU A 161 9.52 7.40 -11.84
N ARG A 162 10.28 6.67 -12.67
CA ARG A 162 11.66 6.27 -12.35
C ARG A 162 12.55 7.48 -12.10
N ALA A 163 12.48 8.48 -12.97
CA ALA A 163 13.26 9.71 -12.82
C ALA A 163 12.90 10.45 -11.52
N GLN A 164 11.60 10.64 -11.26
CA GLN A 164 11.11 11.30 -10.05
C GLN A 164 11.49 10.55 -8.77
N PHE A 165 11.38 9.22 -8.80
CA PHE A 165 11.77 8.34 -7.69
C PHE A 165 13.26 8.47 -7.38
N GLN A 166 14.13 8.43 -8.40
CA GLN A 166 15.57 8.58 -8.23
C GLN A 166 15.95 9.94 -7.63
N GLU A 167 15.30 11.03 -8.04
CA GLU A 167 15.49 12.34 -7.43
C GLU A 167 15.08 12.38 -5.96
N ASP A 168 13.91 11.81 -5.64
CA ASP A 168 13.39 11.77 -4.28
C ASP A 168 14.27 10.90 -3.38
N GLU A 169 14.75 9.77 -3.88
CA GLU A 169 15.74 8.94 -3.19
C GLU A 169 17.06 9.69 -2.97
N ALA A 170 17.53 10.45 -3.96
CA ALA A 170 18.73 11.27 -3.79
C ALA A 170 18.57 12.34 -2.70
N ARG A 171 17.37 12.91 -2.53
CA ARG A 171 17.05 13.83 -1.42
C ARG A 171 16.99 13.12 -0.07
N ALA A 172 16.57 11.86 -0.05
CA ALA A 172 16.57 11.05 1.15
C ALA A 172 17.97 10.56 1.55
N LYS A 173 18.93 10.48 0.61
CA LYS A 173 20.34 10.20 0.91
C LYS A 173 20.91 11.34 1.76
N GLY A 174 21.17 11.04 3.03
CA GLY A 174 21.64 12.02 4.02
C GLY A 174 20.59 12.40 5.08
N LEU A 175 19.40 11.82 5.03
CA LEU A 175 18.45 11.93 6.12
C LEU A 175 19.05 11.25 7.37
N ALA A 176 19.38 12.04 8.38
CA ALA A 176 19.80 11.53 9.67
C ALA A 176 18.57 11.01 10.46
N PRO A 177 18.75 9.98 11.31
CA PRO A 177 17.75 9.62 12.30
C PRO A 177 17.32 10.84 13.12
N PHE A 178 16.02 10.98 13.34
CA PHE A 178 15.48 11.96 14.27
C PHE A 178 15.80 11.55 15.71
N GLU A 179 15.56 10.28 16.02
CA GLU A 179 15.98 9.64 17.27
C GLU A 179 16.40 8.19 16.98
N GLN A 180 17.40 7.70 17.72
CA GLN A 180 17.87 6.32 17.57
C GLN A 180 18.24 5.75 18.94
N ARG A 181 17.83 4.49 19.16
CA ARG A 181 18.25 3.66 20.29
C ARG A 181 18.70 2.31 19.76
N VAL A 182 19.32 1.49 20.61
CA VAL A 182 19.72 0.13 20.21
C VAL A 182 18.46 -0.64 19.79
N GLY A 183 18.44 -1.20 18.57
CA GLY A 183 17.32 -1.98 18.05
C GLY A 183 16.12 -1.20 17.48
N ALA A 184 16.11 0.14 17.53
CA ALA A 184 15.01 0.94 17.01
C ALA A 184 15.44 2.33 16.53
N VAL A 185 14.83 2.81 15.45
CA VAL A 185 15.15 4.11 14.85
C VAL A 185 13.89 4.85 14.38
N VAL A 186 13.87 6.16 14.64
CA VAL A 186 12.82 7.10 14.23
C VAL A 186 13.42 8.03 13.20
N TYR A 187 12.80 8.12 12.03
CA TYR A 187 13.08 9.14 11.02
C TYR A 187 11.94 10.14 10.99
N ARG A 188 12.25 11.43 10.86
CA ARG A 188 11.26 12.47 10.64
C ARG A 188 11.51 13.14 9.30
N LEU A 189 10.52 13.04 8.42
CA LEU A 189 10.59 13.62 7.09
C LEU A 189 10.32 15.13 7.12
N PRO A 190 10.90 15.90 6.19
CA PRO A 190 10.53 17.30 6.04
C PRO A 190 9.16 17.44 5.38
N ARG A 191 8.48 18.57 5.62
CA ARG A 191 7.24 18.95 4.91
C ARG A 191 7.53 19.36 3.47
N LYS A 192 7.88 18.38 2.63
CA LYS A 192 8.20 18.56 1.22
C LYS A 192 7.47 17.50 0.38
N PRO A 193 7.02 17.83 -0.85
CA PRO A 193 6.29 16.88 -1.69
C PRO A 193 7.00 15.52 -1.89
N TRP A 194 8.32 15.54 -2.13
CA TRP A 194 9.13 14.32 -2.28
C TRP A 194 9.03 13.37 -1.08
N ALA A 195 8.91 13.94 0.11
CA ALA A 195 8.87 13.16 1.34
C ALA A 195 7.49 12.54 1.57
N ARG A 196 6.42 13.13 1.01
CA ARG A 196 5.07 12.53 1.01
C ARG A 196 5.04 11.26 0.17
N ARG A 197 5.60 11.35 -1.04
CA ARG A 197 5.66 10.21 -1.97
C ARG A 197 6.56 9.09 -1.48
N LEU A 198 7.71 9.43 -0.89
CA LEU A 198 8.71 8.43 -0.53
C LEU A 198 8.47 7.77 0.84
N GLY A 199 7.62 8.30 1.71
CA GLY A 199 7.60 7.95 3.13
C GLY A 199 7.43 6.45 3.42
N ALA A 200 6.43 5.81 2.83
CA ALA A 200 6.18 4.38 3.03
C ALA A 200 7.25 3.50 2.36
N THR A 201 7.68 3.86 1.15
CA THR A 201 8.74 3.16 0.41
C THR A 201 10.08 3.25 1.14
N LEU A 202 10.39 4.40 1.73
CA LEU A 202 11.57 4.62 2.57
C LEU A 202 11.52 3.73 3.82
N ALA A 203 10.38 3.65 4.51
CA ALA A 203 10.22 2.79 5.68
C ALA A 203 10.46 1.31 5.33
N ASN A 204 9.91 0.84 4.20
CA ASN A 204 10.15 -0.52 3.70
C ASN A 204 11.63 -0.77 3.42
N ARG A 205 12.28 0.13 2.67
CA ARG A 205 13.70 0.01 2.32
C ARG A 205 14.60 0.00 3.56
N LEU A 206 14.37 0.92 4.50
CA LEU A 206 15.13 1.00 5.74
C LEU A 206 14.98 -0.25 6.59
N SER A 207 13.78 -0.84 6.65
CA SER A 207 13.53 -2.11 7.36
C SER A 207 14.23 -3.30 6.70
N LEU A 208 14.28 -3.35 5.37
CA LEU A 208 15.04 -4.38 4.64
C LEU A 208 16.55 -4.24 4.85
N GLN A 209 17.06 -3.01 4.90
CA GLN A 209 18.49 -2.74 5.14
C GLN A 209 18.91 -2.99 6.59
N ASN A 210 17.98 -2.90 7.53
CA ASN A 210 18.23 -3.07 8.97
C ASN A 210 17.25 -4.10 9.57
N PRO A 211 17.36 -5.39 9.20
CA PRO A 211 16.36 -6.41 9.56
C PRO A 211 16.24 -6.69 11.07
N GLU A 212 17.25 -6.34 11.85
CA GLU A 212 17.26 -6.43 13.32
C GLU A 212 16.64 -5.21 14.03
N CYS A 213 16.36 -4.13 13.30
CA CYS A 213 15.90 -2.86 13.86
C CYS A 213 14.43 -2.59 13.51
N ALA A 214 13.69 -2.07 14.49
CA ALA A 214 12.41 -1.44 14.20
C ALA A 214 12.66 -0.09 13.56
N VAL A 215 11.87 0.25 12.55
CA VAL A 215 11.94 1.53 11.86
C VAL A 215 10.59 2.20 11.94
N THR A 216 10.55 3.46 12.35
CA THR A 216 9.39 4.30 12.11
C THR A 216 9.76 5.55 11.34
N VAL A 217 8.88 5.94 10.41
CA VAL A 217 9.01 7.15 9.60
C VAL A 217 7.81 8.04 9.89
N LEU A 218 8.09 9.23 10.41
CA LEU A 218 7.12 10.27 10.71
C LEU A 218 6.97 11.16 9.50
N HIS A 219 5.77 11.21 8.94
CA HIS A 219 5.42 12.00 7.78
C HIS A 219 4.54 13.19 8.20
N PRO A 220 5.05 14.43 8.24
CA PRO A 220 4.24 15.54 8.69
C PRO A 220 3.21 15.96 7.63
N LEU A 221 1.95 16.07 8.06
CA LEU A 221 0.79 16.50 7.27
C LEU A 221 0.68 18.04 7.26
N ASN A 222 -0.13 18.58 6.34
CA ASN A 222 -0.34 20.03 6.23
C ASN A 222 -0.98 20.65 7.48
N ASP A 223 -1.87 19.92 8.15
CA ASP A 223 -2.59 20.37 9.36
C ASP A 223 -1.74 20.36 10.63
N GLY A 224 -0.51 19.86 10.54
CA GLY A 224 0.43 19.77 11.65
C GLY A 224 0.48 18.41 12.36
N ALA A 225 -0.41 17.47 12.01
CA ALA A 225 -0.31 16.09 12.46
C ALA A 225 0.76 15.30 11.70
N TYR A 226 0.87 14.00 12.00
CA TYR A 226 1.73 13.07 11.28
C TYR A 226 0.94 11.87 10.77
N GLN A 227 1.23 11.44 9.54
CA GLN A 227 1.07 10.05 9.17
C GLN A 227 2.32 9.29 9.65
N VAL A 228 2.13 8.10 10.20
CA VAL A 228 3.22 7.30 10.79
C VAL A 228 3.30 5.97 10.06
N SER A 229 4.49 5.63 9.57
CA SER A 229 4.80 4.27 9.11
C SER A 229 5.60 3.53 10.16
N ILE A 230 5.20 2.30 10.50
CA ILE A 230 5.85 1.45 11.50
C ILE A 230 6.29 0.16 10.83
N ARG A 231 7.56 -0.23 11.02
CA ARG A 231 8.11 -1.52 10.62
C ARG A 231 8.73 -2.18 11.84
N ALA A 232 8.21 -3.34 12.21
CA ALA A 232 8.79 -4.16 13.26
C ALA A 232 10.06 -4.88 12.74
N PRO A 233 11.00 -5.28 13.62
CA PRO A 233 12.17 -6.04 13.22
C PRO A 233 11.77 -7.32 12.49
N ARG A 234 12.44 -7.65 11.38
CA ARG A 234 12.15 -8.84 10.59
C ARG A 234 12.73 -10.11 11.21
N GLN A 235 13.95 -10.07 11.73
CA GLN A 235 14.66 -11.28 12.21
C GLN A 235 14.18 -11.79 13.58
N ARG A 236 13.64 -10.92 14.45
CA ARG A 236 13.11 -11.29 15.78
C ARG A 236 11.59 -11.11 15.91
N ASN A 237 10.88 -11.19 14.80
CA ASN A 237 9.44 -10.87 14.73
C ASN A 237 8.52 -11.80 15.54
N GLN A 238 8.99 -12.98 15.94
CA GLN A 238 8.24 -13.93 16.78
C GLN A 238 8.33 -13.59 18.27
N GLU A 239 9.38 -12.87 18.68
CA GLU A 239 9.69 -12.56 20.09
C GLU A 239 9.29 -11.13 20.48
N ILE A 240 8.89 -10.33 19.48
CA ILE A 240 8.64 -8.90 19.63
C ILE A 240 7.19 -8.59 19.25
N PRO A 241 6.51 -7.66 19.96
CA PRO A 241 5.13 -7.29 19.66
C PRO A 241 4.93 -6.82 18.20
N PRO A 242 3.78 -7.16 17.59
CA PRO A 242 3.48 -6.79 16.20
C PRO A 242 3.39 -5.27 16.03
N ALA A 243 3.79 -4.76 14.85
CA ALA A 243 3.65 -3.36 14.49
C ALA A 243 2.19 -2.87 14.60
N SER A 244 1.24 -3.72 14.21
CA SER A 244 -0.19 -3.42 14.35
C SER A 244 -0.62 -3.23 15.80
N GLY A 245 0.01 -3.92 16.75
CA GLY A 245 -0.26 -3.76 18.18
C GLY A 245 0.04 -2.35 18.69
N LEU A 246 1.10 -1.71 18.18
CA LEU A 246 1.40 -0.31 18.51
C LEU A 246 0.47 0.65 17.79
N ALA A 247 0.21 0.42 16.50
CA ALA A 247 -0.64 1.30 15.71
C ALA A 247 -2.05 1.40 16.33
N LEU A 248 -2.65 0.28 16.72
CA LEU A 248 -4.01 0.22 17.29
C LEU A 248 -4.18 0.97 18.62
N GLU A 249 -3.09 1.38 19.30
CA GLU A 249 -3.16 2.24 20.49
C GLU A 249 -3.45 3.72 20.16
N PHE A 250 -3.40 4.07 18.87
CA PHE A 250 -3.66 5.42 18.37
C PHE A 250 -4.89 5.45 17.46
N PRO A 251 -5.70 6.54 17.51
CA PRO A 251 -6.77 6.75 16.55
C PRO A 251 -6.26 6.62 15.12
N THR A 252 -7.04 5.99 14.25
CA THR A 252 -6.69 5.72 12.84
C THR A 252 -5.50 4.77 12.61
N GLY A 253 -5.02 4.10 13.66
CA GLY A 253 -3.97 3.11 13.54
C GLY A 253 -4.46 1.74 13.09
N GLY A 254 -3.65 1.05 12.29
CA GLY A 254 -3.94 -0.30 11.82
C GLY A 254 -2.78 -0.93 11.06
N GLY A 255 -2.97 -2.16 10.60
CA GLY A 255 -2.01 -2.85 9.74
C GLY A 255 -1.72 -4.28 10.17
N ARG A 256 -0.52 -4.77 9.81
CA ARG A 256 -0.09 -6.16 9.95
C ARG A 256 1.07 -6.29 10.95
N VAL A 257 1.49 -7.54 11.20
CA VAL A 257 2.56 -7.86 12.16
C VAL A 257 3.87 -7.12 11.89
N LEU A 258 4.33 -7.06 10.63
CA LEU A 258 5.62 -6.45 10.28
C LEU A 258 5.51 -5.01 9.78
N ALA A 259 4.31 -4.58 9.38
CA ALA A 259 4.09 -3.29 8.75
C ALA A 259 2.72 -2.75 9.17
N ALA A 260 2.74 -1.61 9.85
CA ALA A 260 1.56 -0.92 10.30
C ALA A 260 1.71 0.59 10.09
N GLY A 261 0.64 1.33 10.34
CA GLY A 261 0.66 2.78 10.27
C GLY A 261 -0.46 3.44 11.03
N ILE A 262 -0.33 4.76 11.18
CA ILE A 262 -1.33 5.65 11.78
C ILE A 262 -1.58 6.74 10.74
N ASN A 263 -2.82 6.90 10.29
CA ASN A 263 -3.15 7.87 9.24
C ASN A 263 -3.09 9.31 9.76
N HIS A 264 -3.44 9.52 11.02
CA HIS A 264 -3.45 10.82 11.68
C HIS A 264 -3.03 10.72 13.15
N LEU A 265 -1.81 11.16 13.44
CA LEU A 265 -1.26 11.31 14.79
C LEU A 265 -1.13 12.80 15.12
N PRO A 266 -1.95 13.34 16.04
CA PRO A 266 -1.83 14.73 16.46
C PRO A 266 -0.43 15.03 17.03
N GLU A 267 0.13 16.21 16.74
CA GLU A 267 1.45 16.64 17.25
C GLU A 267 1.58 16.47 18.76
N ALA A 268 0.51 16.77 19.51
CA ALA A 268 0.48 16.62 20.98
C ALA A 268 0.73 15.18 21.48
N ARG A 269 0.49 14.16 20.64
CA ARG A 269 0.73 12.75 20.95
C ARG A 269 2.03 12.21 20.36
N LEU A 270 2.83 13.04 19.67
CA LEU A 270 4.05 12.59 19.03
C LEU A 270 5.06 12.01 20.03
N SER A 271 5.28 12.71 21.15
CA SER A 271 6.20 12.24 22.20
C SER A 271 5.72 10.95 22.85
N GLU A 272 4.40 10.79 23.06
CA GLU A 272 3.81 9.56 23.56
C GLU A 272 4.07 8.38 22.60
N PHE A 273 3.87 8.60 21.30
CA PHE A 273 4.14 7.60 20.28
C PHE A 273 5.61 7.17 20.26
N ILE A 274 6.55 8.13 20.24
CA ILE A 274 7.98 7.84 20.19
C ILE A 274 8.42 7.05 21.44
N SER A 275 7.94 7.43 22.63
CA SER A 275 8.23 6.69 23.86
C SER A 275 7.73 5.24 23.77
N LYS A 276 6.46 5.03 23.40
CA LYS A 276 5.87 3.68 23.24
C LYS A 276 6.59 2.85 22.16
N PHE A 277 7.02 3.49 21.07
CA PHE A 277 7.79 2.83 20.02
C PHE A 277 9.13 2.31 20.58
N PHE A 278 9.87 3.13 21.30
CA PHE A 278 11.13 2.71 21.90
C PHE A 278 10.95 1.71 23.04
N GLU A 279 9.95 1.86 23.91
CA GLU A 279 9.63 0.87 24.95
C GLU A 279 9.39 -0.53 24.38
N ARG A 280 8.76 -0.60 23.21
CA ARG A 280 8.38 -1.86 22.58
C ARG A 280 9.51 -2.51 21.78
N TYR A 281 10.39 -1.71 21.19
CA TYR A 281 11.34 -2.18 20.18
C TYR A 281 12.81 -1.93 20.48
N ALA A 282 13.14 -0.97 21.37
CA ALA A 282 14.52 -0.77 21.76
C ALA A 282 15.00 -1.96 22.61
N SER A 283 16.22 -2.42 22.35
CA SER A 283 16.90 -3.34 23.24
C SER A 283 17.42 -2.60 24.46
N ALA A 284 17.53 -3.33 25.58
CA ALA A 284 18.19 -2.85 26.79
C ALA A 284 19.69 -2.59 26.56
#